data_AF-A0A1H7WW08-F1
#
_entry.id   AF-A0A1H7WW08-F1
#
_cell.length_a   1.000
_cell.length_b   1.000
_cell.length_c   1.000
_cell.angle_alpha   90.00
_cell.angle_beta   90.00
_cell.angle_gamma   90.00
#
_symmetry.space_group_name_H-M   'P 1'
#
loop_
_entity.id
_entity.type
_entity.pdbx_description
1 polymer ?
#
loop_
_entity_poly.entity_id
_entity_poly.type
_entity_poly.pdbx_seq_one_letter_code
_entity_poly.pdbx_strand_id
1 'polypeptide(L)'
;MEDKNKAGPKLHADRAMKPENVQRRKWILLSALLVLTLLFCSLAVPSGTGSETSAEVWLTTGDRTNLLTKKAPVVFTDQDSSEEMLTVKVSPEVRYQTMDGFGAAITGSSAYLINHKMTEAQRNSLLGDLFTEDGIRLSFVRHTIGASDFSVDENGQPSSYTYDDIESGTDYGLEHFSIDKDADVVSLLQNMLKNNPAVKILGSPWTAPPWMKYGENTYNGWYLDYSNPTVYDAYADYFVKYIQAYEAKGIPIYGLTVQNEPEFTSPGYPSMSMGAEEQARFIRNYLGPAFIQQGIKTKIIAFDHNWKLGEAYAGKVLGDSGAASYIDGTAYHCYEGSPEAMLAVQSDFPDKNIYFTECSGGQWSPDFGDNLSWQMSNLIIGAPRNAAKTVLFWNLALDPDGGPTNGGCEDCRGVVTVNPETGDVEKNAEYYALGHASKFVDPGAVRIASTRYEGKLEPVAYENPDGSLVLIAANPGTAELTFKAEWNGRSFSYSLPPQSAVTFKWLPDSGSRPQLGNIIPAWLSMCMKRGHYNFTIQQMMMTIYTNQILHEEFQRFSPSPNTPRVE
;
A
#
# COMPACT_ATOMS: atom_id res chain seq x y z
N MET A 1 98.36 -11.33 -56.30
CA MET A 1 98.34 -10.14 -57.16
C MET A 1 97.65 -9.05 -56.35
N GLU A 2 98.44 -8.32 -55.58
CA GLU A 2 99.01 -6.99 -55.92
C GLU A 2 98.10 -5.90 -55.34
N ASP A 3 98.52 -5.24 -54.25
CA ASP A 3 99.35 -4.03 -54.18
C ASP A 3 98.48 -2.75 -54.23
N LYS A 4 98.27 -2.10 -53.09
CA LYS A 4 98.92 -0.82 -52.67
C LYS A 4 98.74 0.37 -53.63
N ASN A 5 98.00 1.38 -53.19
CA ASN A 5 98.46 2.77 -52.93
C ASN A 5 97.24 3.69 -52.67
N LYS A 6 97.09 4.28 -51.48
CA LYS A 6 97.63 5.58 -51.02
C LYS A 6 97.15 6.80 -51.84
N ALA A 7 96.29 7.62 -51.23
CA ALA A 7 96.49 9.08 -51.07
C ALA A 7 95.46 9.64 -50.07
N GLY A 8 95.90 10.49 -49.15
CA GLY A 8 95.09 11.12 -48.09
C GLY A 8 94.39 12.42 -48.53
N PRO A 9 94.21 13.40 -47.63
CA PRO A 9 92.94 13.65 -46.95
C PRO A 9 92.39 15.06 -47.18
N LYS A 10 91.10 15.30 -46.91
CA LYS A 10 90.60 16.45 -46.10
C LYS A 10 89.07 16.45 -45.90
N LEU A 11 88.74 16.81 -44.66
CA LEU A 11 87.44 17.07 -44.05
C LEU A 11 86.40 17.82 -44.91
N HIS A 12 85.14 17.40 -44.82
CA HIS A 12 84.03 18.29 -44.47
C HIS A 12 82.94 17.51 -43.73
N ALA A 13 82.50 18.08 -42.62
CA ALA A 13 81.48 17.54 -41.73
C ALA A 13 80.08 17.76 -42.31
N ASP A 14 79.25 16.72 -42.29
CA ASP A 14 77.80 16.86 -42.36
C ASP A 14 77.14 16.19 -41.15
N ARG A 15 76.34 16.99 -40.45
CA ARG A 15 75.67 16.69 -39.18
C ARG A 15 74.64 15.57 -39.35
N ALA A 16 74.91 14.42 -38.74
CA ALA A 16 73.86 13.46 -38.40
C ALA A 16 72.92 14.05 -37.32
N MET A 17 71.61 14.06 -37.59
CA MET A 17 70.58 14.48 -36.62
C MET A 17 70.59 13.57 -35.38
N LYS A 18 70.59 14.19 -34.20
CA LYS A 18 70.56 13.51 -32.90
C LYS A 18 69.25 12.72 -32.70
N PRO A 19 69.31 11.56 -31.99
CA PRO A 19 68.18 10.64 -31.79
C PRO A 19 66.98 11.21 -30.99
N GLU A 20 67.11 12.37 -30.33
CA GLU A 20 66.01 13.02 -29.61
C GLU A 20 64.86 13.51 -30.52
N ASN A 21 65.13 13.82 -31.79
CA ASN A 21 64.12 14.35 -32.71
C ASN A 21 63.17 13.28 -33.27
N VAL A 22 63.55 11.99 -33.23
CA VAL A 22 62.71 10.89 -33.72
C VAL A 22 61.70 10.48 -32.65
N GLN A 23 62.10 10.46 -31.37
CA GLN A 23 61.21 10.16 -30.25
C GLN A 23 60.12 11.24 -30.12
N ARG A 24 60.49 12.53 -30.20
CA ARG A 24 59.53 13.65 -30.12
C ARG A 24 58.50 13.63 -31.25
N ARG A 25 58.90 13.30 -32.48
CA ARG A 25 57.97 13.16 -33.62
C ARG A 25 57.03 11.98 -33.46
N LYS A 26 57.49 10.86 -32.89
CA LYS A 26 56.61 9.71 -32.55
C LYS A 26 55.58 10.06 -31.49
N TRP A 27 55.98 10.79 -30.44
CA TRP A 27 55.04 11.25 -29.40
C TRP A 27 54.02 12.24 -29.97
N ILE A 28 54.42 13.22 -30.79
CA ILE A 28 53.50 14.18 -31.42
C ILE A 28 52.51 13.48 -32.37
N LEU A 29 52.96 12.48 -33.14
CA LEU A 29 52.08 11.69 -34.02
C LEU A 29 51.12 10.80 -33.23
N LEU A 30 51.55 10.19 -32.12
CA LEU A 30 50.69 9.42 -31.22
C LEU A 30 49.68 10.32 -30.49
N SER A 31 50.07 11.51 -30.07
CA SER A 31 49.17 12.51 -29.47
C SER A 31 48.17 13.03 -30.49
N ALA A 32 48.59 13.28 -31.73
CA ALA A 32 47.69 13.70 -32.80
C ALA A 32 46.71 12.59 -33.21
N LEU A 33 47.15 11.32 -33.21
CA LEU A 33 46.28 10.17 -33.48
C LEU A 33 45.27 9.95 -32.35
N LEU A 34 45.68 10.14 -31.09
CA LEU A 34 44.82 10.03 -29.91
C LEU A 34 43.79 11.17 -29.85
N VAL A 35 44.19 12.39 -30.23
CA VAL A 35 43.28 13.53 -30.34
C VAL A 35 42.32 13.34 -31.52
N LEU A 36 42.76 12.78 -32.66
CA LEU A 36 41.86 12.45 -33.77
C LEU A 36 40.88 11.31 -33.43
N THR A 37 41.29 10.28 -32.70
CA THR A 37 40.36 9.21 -32.26
C THR A 37 39.40 9.71 -31.19
N LEU A 38 39.82 10.63 -30.30
CA LEU A 38 38.92 11.29 -29.35
C LEU A 38 37.95 12.27 -30.05
N LEU A 39 38.37 12.95 -31.13
CA LEU A 39 37.52 13.81 -31.96
C LEU A 39 36.58 13.03 -32.89
N PHE A 40 36.95 11.83 -33.33
CA PHE A 40 36.06 10.95 -34.10
C PHE A 40 35.10 10.13 -33.22
N CYS A 41 35.46 9.83 -31.96
CA CYS A 41 34.52 9.25 -30.98
C CYS A 41 33.52 10.27 -30.39
N SER A 42 33.69 11.57 -30.65
CA SER A 42 32.76 12.62 -30.20
C SER A 42 31.81 13.12 -31.30
N LEU A 43 31.85 12.52 -32.50
CA LEU A 43 30.98 12.84 -33.64
C LEU A 43 30.19 11.61 -34.11
N ALA A 44 29.53 10.94 -33.17
CA ALA A 44 28.36 10.10 -33.40
C ALA A 44 27.79 9.67 -32.03
N VAL A 45 27.41 10.64 -31.19
CA VAL A 45 26.29 10.38 -30.29
C VAL A 45 25.09 10.43 -31.22
N PRO A 46 24.36 9.33 -31.47
CA PRO A 46 23.05 9.48 -32.07
C PRO A 46 22.33 10.45 -31.14
N SER A 47 21.89 11.59 -31.65
CA SER A 47 20.85 12.35 -30.97
C SER A 47 19.74 11.35 -30.77
N GLY A 48 19.67 10.76 -29.57
CA GLY A 48 18.62 9.83 -29.24
C GLY A 48 17.35 10.61 -29.52
N THR A 49 16.55 10.13 -30.46
CA THR A 49 15.14 10.43 -30.47
C THR A 49 14.71 10.24 -29.02
N GLY A 50 14.38 11.34 -28.32
CA GLY A 50 14.01 11.28 -26.93
C GLY A 50 13.00 10.14 -26.80
N SER A 51 13.26 9.21 -25.88
CA SER A 51 12.36 8.07 -25.68
C SER A 51 10.96 8.64 -25.56
N GLU A 52 10.07 8.31 -26.49
CA GLU A 52 8.69 8.77 -26.41
C GLU A 52 8.09 8.14 -25.16
N THR A 53 7.92 8.93 -24.09
CA THR A 53 7.27 8.45 -22.89
C THR A 53 5.83 8.09 -23.25
N SER A 54 5.46 6.83 -23.07
CA SER A 54 4.10 6.34 -23.28
C SER A 54 3.50 5.82 -21.98
N ALA A 55 2.22 6.05 -21.76
CA ALA A 55 1.46 5.43 -20.69
C ALA A 55 0.70 4.20 -21.20
N GLU A 56 0.85 3.09 -20.48
CA GLU A 56 -0.02 1.92 -20.63
C GLU A 56 -1.41 2.24 -20.06
N VAL A 57 -2.46 1.64 -20.63
CA VAL A 57 -3.85 2.02 -20.36
C VAL A 57 -4.73 0.80 -20.10
N TRP A 58 -5.56 0.85 -19.05
CA TRP A 58 -6.58 -0.14 -18.74
C TRP A 58 -7.93 0.50 -18.52
N LEU A 59 -8.98 -0.06 -19.11
CA LEU A 59 -10.33 0.52 -19.13
C LEU A 59 -11.38 -0.46 -18.59
N THR A 60 -12.29 0.06 -17.75
CA THR A 60 -13.56 -0.58 -17.39
C THR A 60 -14.71 0.36 -17.76
N THR A 61 -15.77 -0.17 -18.38
CA THR A 61 -16.96 0.60 -18.79
C THR A 61 -18.21 0.05 -18.11
N GLY A 62 -19.16 0.94 -17.78
CA GLY A 62 -20.39 0.59 -17.08
C GLY A 62 -21.26 -0.42 -17.81
N ASP A 63 -21.19 -0.45 -19.14
CA ASP A 63 -21.85 -1.42 -20.01
C ASP A 63 -21.17 -2.80 -20.06
N ARG A 64 -20.09 -3.00 -19.29
CA ARG A 64 -19.29 -4.23 -19.21
C ARG A 64 -18.62 -4.65 -20.52
N THR A 65 -18.58 -3.79 -21.56
CA THR A 65 -17.85 -4.10 -22.80
C THR A 65 -16.34 -4.12 -22.58
N ASN A 66 -15.86 -3.41 -21.56
CA ASN A 66 -14.49 -3.44 -21.10
C ASN A 66 -14.46 -3.68 -19.60
N LEU A 67 -13.61 -4.60 -19.15
CA LEU A 67 -13.51 -5.07 -17.78
C LEU A 67 -12.02 -5.21 -17.45
N LEU A 68 -11.42 -4.12 -16.96
CA LEU A 68 -9.97 -3.96 -16.81
C LEU A 68 -9.20 -4.30 -18.10
N THR A 69 -9.75 -3.97 -19.26
CA THR A 69 -9.22 -4.33 -20.58
C THR A 69 -8.00 -3.47 -20.91
N LYS A 70 -6.84 -4.08 -21.20
CA LYS A 70 -5.66 -3.37 -21.69
C LYS A 70 -5.94 -2.72 -23.06
N LYS A 71 -5.61 -1.44 -23.20
CA LYS A 71 -5.76 -0.66 -24.44
C LYS A 71 -4.39 -0.33 -25.05
N ALA A 72 -4.41 0.23 -26.26
CA ALA A 72 -3.20 0.75 -26.86
C ALA A 72 -2.60 1.86 -25.95
N PRO A 73 -1.27 1.90 -25.80
CA PRO A 73 -0.63 2.94 -25.01
C PRO A 73 -0.84 4.31 -25.65
N VAL A 74 -0.83 5.35 -24.82
CA VAL A 74 -0.91 6.76 -25.25
C VAL A 74 0.45 7.43 -25.09
N VAL A 75 0.84 8.27 -26.05
CA VAL A 75 2.15 8.92 -26.07
C VAL A 75 2.05 10.35 -25.55
N PHE A 76 2.95 10.73 -24.64
CA PHE A 76 3.07 12.10 -24.19
C PHE A 76 3.73 12.98 -25.25
N THR A 77 3.05 14.05 -25.63
CA THR A 77 3.53 15.02 -26.62
C THR A 77 3.84 16.37 -25.98
N ASP A 78 4.77 17.11 -26.56
CA ASP A 78 5.13 18.47 -26.10
C ASP A 78 4.13 19.53 -26.60
N GLN A 79 3.10 19.12 -27.35
CA GLN A 79 2.09 20.02 -27.88
C GLN A 79 0.99 20.25 -26.85
N ASP A 80 0.85 21.50 -26.46
CA ASP A 80 -0.33 21.97 -25.73
C ASP A 80 -1.45 22.16 -26.75
N SER A 81 -2.43 21.27 -26.79
CA SER A 81 -3.62 21.48 -27.62
C SER A 81 -4.35 22.73 -27.11
N SER A 82 -4.63 23.68 -28.01
CA SER A 82 -5.28 24.96 -27.71
C SER A 82 -6.78 24.83 -27.42
N GLU A 83 -7.29 23.63 -27.23
CA GLU A 83 -8.69 23.36 -26.93
C GLU A 83 -8.93 23.48 -25.42
N GLU A 84 -9.93 24.28 -25.03
CA GLU A 84 -10.39 24.34 -23.64
C GLU A 84 -11.04 23.00 -23.25
N MET A 85 -10.24 22.11 -22.65
CA MET A 85 -10.70 20.85 -22.06
C MET A 85 -10.24 20.72 -20.61
N LEU A 86 -10.93 19.89 -19.84
CA LEU A 86 -10.51 19.56 -18.47
C LEU A 86 -9.08 19.01 -18.51
N THR A 87 -8.20 19.56 -17.69
CA THR A 87 -6.77 19.19 -17.67
C THR A 87 -6.40 18.66 -16.30
N VAL A 88 -6.09 17.37 -16.24
CA VAL A 88 -5.58 16.70 -15.04
C VAL A 88 -4.06 16.84 -15.03
N LYS A 89 -3.56 17.82 -14.26
CA LYS A 89 -2.11 17.98 -14.04
C LYS A 89 -1.65 17.00 -12.96
N VAL A 90 -0.63 16.21 -13.23
CA VAL A 90 0.02 15.29 -12.27
C VAL A 90 1.35 15.90 -11.82
N SER A 91 1.52 16.08 -10.51
CA SER A 91 2.68 16.77 -9.93
C SER A 91 3.34 15.92 -8.84
N PRO A 92 4.36 15.11 -9.18
CA PRO A 92 5.08 14.25 -8.23
C PRO A 92 5.77 15.00 -7.08
N GLU A 93 6.00 16.30 -7.22
CA GLU A 93 6.67 17.18 -6.25
C GLU A 93 5.82 17.45 -5.00
N VAL A 94 4.49 17.30 -5.12
CA VAL A 94 3.56 17.46 -3.99
C VAL A 94 3.09 16.08 -3.56
N ARG A 95 3.59 15.65 -2.40
CA ARG A 95 3.42 14.30 -1.86
C ARG A 95 2.49 14.31 -0.65
N TYR A 96 1.70 13.25 -0.50
CA TYR A 96 0.76 13.02 0.60
C TYR A 96 1.12 11.73 1.35
N GLN A 97 0.12 10.92 1.71
CA GLN A 97 0.31 9.67 2.45
C GLN A 97 0.95 8.57 1.60
N THR A 98 1.63 7.65 2.27
CA THR A 98 2.09 6.38 1.70
C THR A 98 0.99 5.34 1.79
N MET A 99 0.69 4.68 0.67
CA MET A 99 -0.36 3.68 0.54
C MET A 99 0.09 2.34 1.13
N ASP A 100 -0.75 1.76 1.97
CA ASP A 100 -0.53 0.44 2.54
C ASP A 100 -1.07 -0.66 1.63
N GLY A 101 -2.20 -0.45 0.98
CA GLY A 101 -2.75 -1.37 0.00
C GLY A 101 -4.26 -1.28 -0.19
N PHE A 102 -4.78 -2.15 -1.06
CA PHE A 102 -6.18 -2.24 -1.44
C PHE A 102 -6.61 -3.71 -1.39
N GLY A 103 -7.86 -3.98 -1.02
CA GLY A 103 -8.40 -5.34 -1.02
C GLY A 103 -9.76 -5.47 -0.37
N ALA A 104 -9.97 -6.58 0.34
CA ALA A 104 -11.26 -6.94 0.92
C ALA A 104 -11.11 -7.84 2.15
N ALA A 105 -12.21 -8.15 2.82
CA ALA A 105 -12.24 -9.02 3.98
C ALA A 105 -12.41 -10.49 3.61
N ILE A 106 -11.59 -11.35 4.22
CA ILE A 106 -11.81 -12.79 4.28
C ILE A 106 -12.64 -13.06 5.54
N THR A 107 -13.94 -13.20 5.35
CA THR A 107 -14.89 -13.60 6.40
C THR A 107 -14.98 -15.12 6.48
N GLY A 108 -15.61 -15.65 7.54
CA GLY A 108 -15.87 -17.09 7.67
C GLY A 108 -16.69 -17.63 6.49
N SER A 109 -17.67 -16.85 6.03
CA SER A 109 -18.48 -17.19 4.85
C SER A 109 -17.66 -17.24 3.56
N SER A 110 -16.83 -16.23 3.31
CA SER A 110 -15.92 -16.23 2.15
C SER A 110 -14.96 -17.41 2.18
N ALA A 111 -14.37 -17.69 3.34
CA ALA A 111 -13.45 -18.81 3.52
C ALA A 111 -14.12 -20.15 3.28
N TYR A 112 -15.32 -20.36 3.82
CA TYR A 112 -16.08 -21.58 3.62
C TYR A 112 -16.45 -21.81 2.14
N LEU A 113 -16.99 -20.80 1.45
CA LEU A 113 -17.34 -20.91 0.03
C LEU A 113 -16.13 -21.31 -0.81
N ILE A 114 -15.01 -20.62 -0.62
CA ILE A 114 -13.79 -20.87 -1.40
C ILE A 114 -13.18 -22.24 -1.07
N ASN A 115 -13.21 -22.66 0.20
CA ASN A 115 -12.60 -23.92 0.62
C ASN A 115 -13.44 -25.16 0.32
N HIS A 116 -14.78 -25.04 0.31
CA HIS A 116 -15.67 -26.21 0.24
C HIS A 116 -16.56 -26.26 -0.99
N LYS A 117 -16.81 -25.13 -1.66
CA LYS A 117 -17.66 -25.08 -2.87
C LYS A 117 -16.88 -24.97 -4.16
N MET A 118 -15.55 -24.98 -4.08
CA MET A 118 -14.66 -24.92 -5.23
C MET A 118 -13.69 -26.10 -5.23
N THR A 119 -13.45 -26.66 -6.42
CA THR A 119 -12.32 -27.57 -6.62
C THR A 119 -10.99 -26.85 -6.37
N GLU A 120 -9.92 -27.61 -6.11
CA GLU A 120 -8.58 -27.04 -5.92
C GLU A 120 -8.15 -26.19 -7.14
N ALA A 121 -8.46 -26.64 -8.36
CA ALA A 121 -8.14 -25.90 -9.58
C ALA A 121 -8.89 -24.56 -9.67
N GLN A 122 -10.19 -24.55 -9.38
CA GLN A 122 -10.99 -23.31 -9.34
C GLN A 122 -10.48 -22.37 -8.26
N ARG A 123 -10.19 -22.88 -7.06
CA ARG A 123 -9.64 -22.11 -5.95
C ARG A 123 -8.31 -21.46 -6.29
N ASN A 124 -7.38 -22.24 -6.86
CA ASN A 124 -6.08 -21.72 -7.29
C ASN A 124 -6.22 -20.67 -8.39
N SER A 125 -7.15 -20.86 -9.33
CA SER A 125 -7.46 -19.86 -10.35
C SER A 125 -7.98 -18.55 -9.73
N LEU A 126 -8.92 -18.64 -8.78
CA LEU A 126 -9.45 -17.47 -8.08
C LEU A 126 -8.37 -16.75 -7.25
N LEU A 127 -7.54 -17.48 -6.52
CA LEU A 127 -6.44 -16.89 -5.76
C LEU A 127 -5.38 -16.25 -6.68
N GLY A 128 -5.16 -16.85 -7.85
CA GLY A 128 -4.37 -16.25 -8.94
C GLY A 128 -4.94 -14.90 -9.36
N ASP A 129 -6.23 -14.87 -9.70
CA ASP A 129 -6.96 -13.66 -10.09
C ASP A 129 -6.94 -12.57 -9.01
N LEU A 130 -7.00 -12.93 -7.73
CA LEU A 130 -7.07 -11.96 -6.64
C LEU A 130 -5.69 -11.46 -6.20
N PHE A 131 -4.70 -12.34 -6.05
CA PHE A 131 -3.48 -12.00 -5.30
C PHE A 131 -2.20 -11.95 -6.14
N THR A 132 -2.19 -12.46 -7.37
CA THR A 132 -0.97 -12.47 -8.21
C THR A 132 -0.93 -11.31 -9.20
N GLU A 133 0.25 -11.09 -9.81
CA GLU A 133 0.46 -10.04 -10.82
C GLU A 133 -0.35 -10.22 -12.10
N ASP A 134 -0.72 -11.47 -12.44
CA ASP A 134 -1.60 -11.78 -13.56
C ASP A 134 -3.03 -11.27 -13.29
N GLY A 135 -3.45 -11.31 -12.03
CA GLY A 135 -4.73 -10.85 -11.51
C GLY A 135 -4.79 -9.37 -11.12
N ILE A 136 -5.59 -9.03 -10.09
CA ILE A 136 -5.67 -7.68 -9.52
C ILE A 136 -4.67 -7.43 -8.38
N ARG A 137 -3.98 -8.47 -7.90
CA ARG A 137 -2.88 -8.36 -6.94
C ARG A 137 -3.25 -7.55 -5.68
N LEU A 138 -4.33 -7.95 -5.02
CA LEU A 138 -4.71 -7.42 -3.71
C LEU A 138 -3.53 -7.50 -2.75
N SER A 139 -3.35 -6.43 -1.96
CA SER A 139 -2.16 -6.21 -1.13
C SER A 139 -2.50 -5.97 0.34
N PHE A 140 -3.78 -5.89 0.66
CA PHE A 140 -4.27 -5.69 2.02
C PHE A 140 -5.57 -6.45 2.22
N VAL A 141 -5.68 -7.20 3.31
CA VAL A 141 -6.86 -8.00 3.65
C VAL A 141 -7.30 -7.73 5.08
N ARG A 142 -8.61 -7.69 5.29
CA ARG A 142 -9.23 -7.72 6.63
C ARG A 142 -9.70 -9.13 6.96
N HIS A 143 -9.75 -9.50 8.22
CA HIS A 143 -10.42 -10.71 8.68
C HIS A 143 -11.04 -10.47 10.07
N THR A 144 -11.86 -11.41 10.52
CA THR A 144 -12.67 -11.28 11.73
C THR A 144 -12.02 -12.00 12.91
N ILE A 145 -11.87 -11.32 14.04
CA ILE A 145 -11.35 -11.92 15.28
C ILE A 145 -12.53 -12.59 15.99
N GLY A 146 -12.74 -13.87 15.70
CA GLY A 146 -13.97 -14.60 16.01
C GLY A 146 -15.04 -14.34 14.95
N ALA A 147 -16.30 -14.62 15.28
CA ALA A 147 -17.40 -14.49 14.33
C ALA A 147 -17.78 -13.03 14.06
N SER A 148 -18.14 -12.76 12.81
CA SER A 148 -18.92 -11.59 12.38
C SER A 148 -20.36 -11.98 12.04
N ASP A 149 -21.08 -11.07 11.37
CA ASP A 149 -22.34 -11.30 10.65
C ASP A 149 -22.21 -12.28 9.45
N PHE A 150 -20.97 -12.50 8.98
CA PHE A 150 -20.59 -13.43 7.91
C PHE A 150 -19.69 -14.55 8.45
N SER A 151 -20.25 -15.40 9.29
CA SER A 151 -19.53 -16.54 9.86
C SER A 151 -20.38 -17.80 9.90
N VAL A 152 -19.71 -18.93 9.72
CA VAL A 152 -20.32 -20.26 9.67
C VAL A 152 -19.55 -21.24 10.54
N ASP A 153 -20.19 -22.35 10.89
CA ASP A 153 -19.53 -23.52 11.47
C ASP A 153 -18.85 -24.39 10.39
N GLU A 154 -18.24 -25.50 10.82
CA GLU A 154 -17.54 -26.43 9.93
C GLU A 154 -18.42 -27.09 8.85
N ASN A 155 -19.75 -27.02 9.01
CA ASN A 155 -20.73 -27.56 8.07
C ASN A 155 -21.28 -26.47 7.14
N GLY A 156 -20.85 -25.22 7.29
CA GLY A 156 -21.37 -24.07 6.55
C GLY A 156 -22.68 -23.54 7.07
N GLN A 157 -23.12 -23.94 8.26
CA GLN A 157 -24.31 -23.37 8.89
C GLN A 157 -23.94 -22.05 9.57
N PRO A 158 -24.80 -21.02 9.49
CA PRO A 158 -24.52 -19.75 10.14
C PRO A 158 -24.28 -19.91 11.65
N SER A 159 -23.19 -19.32 12.15
CA SER A 159 -22.73 -19.55 13.53
C SER A 159 -22.05 -18.31 14.12
N SER A 160 -22.29 -18.08 15.41
CA SER A 160 -21.66 -17.01 16.21
C SER A 160 -20.77 -17.62 17.27
N TYR A 161 -19.57 -17.09 17.44
CA TYR A 161 -18.58 -17.57 18.39
C TYR A 161 -17.53 -16.50 18.69
N THR A 162 -16.81 -16.70 19.78
CA THR A 162 -15.52 -16.05 20.03
C THR A 162 -14.43 -17.11 20.19
N TYR A 163 -13.19 -16.70 20.43
CA TYR A 163 -12.12 -17.66 20.70
C TYR A 163 -12.13 -18.19 22.13
N ASP A 164 -12.91 -17.61 23.05
CA ASP A 164 -12.90 -17.98 24.47
C ASP A 164 -14.33 -18.20 25.00
N ASP A 165 -15.08 -19.04 24.28
CA ASP A 165 -16.45 -19.41 24.64
C ASP A 165 -16.44 -20.50 25.72
N ILE A 166 -17.13 -20.26 26.83
CA ILE A 166 -17.30 -21.20 27.94
C ILE A 166 -18.79 -21.43 28.25
N GLU A 167 -19.11 -22.59 28.79
CA GLU A 167 -20.50 -22.96 29.12
C GLU A 167 -21.08 -22.07 30.24
N SER A 168 -20.28 -21.73 31.25
CA SER A 168 -20.70 -20.87 32.36
C SER A 168 -19.51 -20.26 33.11
N GLY A 169 -19.76 -19.16 33.82
CA GLY A 169 -18.75 -18.51 34.67
C GLY A 169 -17.93 -17.46 33.92
N THR A 170 -16.66 -17.36 34.28
CA THR A 170 -15.69 -16.41 33.70
C THR A 170 -14.36 -17.13 33.49
N ASP A 171 -13.64 -16.78 32.43
CA ASP A 171 -12.31 -17.34 32.14
C ASP A 171 -11.25 -16.22 32.04
N TYR A 172 -10.96 -15.58 33.18
CA TYR A 172 -9.96 -14.51 33.22
C TYR A 172 -8.55 -14.96 32.79
N GLY A 173 -8.25 -16.26 32.86
CA GLY A 173 -6.97 -16.83 32.42
C GLY A 173 -6.93 -17.18 30.93
N LEU A 174 -8.07 -17.09 30.23
CA LEU A 174 -8.25 -17.52 28.85
C LEU A 174 -7.80 -18.98 28.65
N GLU A 175 -8.13 -19.86 29.60
CA GLU A 175 -7.77 -21.28 29.58
C GLU A 175 -8.41 -22.03 28.41
N HIS A 176 -9.56 -21.56 27.92
CA HIS A 176 -10.31 -22.15 26.82
C HIS A 176 -10.06 -21.47 25.46
N PHE A 177 -9.15 -20.48 25.42
CA PHE A 177 -8.83 -19.77 24.19
C PHE A 177 -8.40 -20.71 23.05
N SER A 178 -9.11 -20.67 21.92
CA SER A 178 -8.74 -21.37 20.69
C SER A 178 -9.24 -20.66 19.43
N ILE A 179 -8.38 -20.66 18.39
CA ILE A 179 -8.72 -20.19 17.04
C ILE A 179 -9.23 -21.34 16.13
N ASP A 180 -9.54 -22.52 16.67
CA ASP A 180 -9.90 -23.69 15.85
C ASP A 180 -11.18 -23.47 15.04
N LYS A 181 -12.11 -22.64 15.52
CA LYS A 181 -13.32 -22.26 14.78
C LYS A 181 -13.00 -21.45 13.50
N ASP A 182 -11.81 -20.88 13.40
CA ASP A 182 -11.33 -20.15 12.22
C ASP A 182 -10.55 -21.03 11.24
N ALA A 183 -10.60 -22.36 11.35
CA ALA A 183 -9.77 -23.26 10.53
C ALA A 183 -9.81 -22.94 9.02
N ASP A 184 -10.99 -22.62 8.48
CA ASP A 184 -11.15 -22.22 7.08
C ASP A 184 -10.54 -20.86 6.77
N VAL A 185 -10.72 -19.87 7.65
CA VAL A 185 -10.13 -18.52 7.53
C VAL A 185 -8.60 -18.63 7.55
N VAL A 186 -8.04 -19.34 8.52
CA VAL A 186 -6.60 -19.61 8.65
C VAL A 186 -6.06 -20.29 7.39
N SER A 187 -6.74 -21.33 6.90
CA SER A 187 -6.35 -22.06 5.69
C SER A 187 -6.35 -21.17 4.44
N LEU A 188 -7.38 -20.33 4.28
CA LEU A 188 -7.47 -19.43 3.14
C LEU A 188 -6.42 -18.32 3.22
N LEU A 189 -6.16 -17.75 4.40
CA LEU A 189 -5.11 -16.77 4.62
C LEU A 189 -3.71 -17.34 4.30
N GLN A 190 -3.43 -18.58 4.70
CA GLN A 190 -2.18 -19.26 4.33
C GLN A 190 -2.06 -19.46 2.81
N ASN A 191 -3.14 -19.84 2.13
CA ASN A 191 -3.12 -20.01 0.68
C ASN A 191 -2.98 -18.68 -0.08
N MET A 192 -3.59 -17.61 0.43
CA MET A 192 -3.36 -16.25 -0.05
C MET A 192 -1.88 -15.86 0.09
N LEU A 193 -1.25 -16.08 1.26
CA LEU A 193 0.14 -15.72 1.51
C LEU A 193 1.14 -16.49 0.63
N LYS A 194 0.78 -17.68 0.13
CA LYS A 194 1.59 -18.39 -0.88
C LYS A 194 1.61 -17.66 -2.23
N ASN A 195 0.52 -16.98 -2.58
CA ASN A 195 0.37 -16.24 -3.84
C ASN A 195 0.94 -14.81 -3.74
N ASN A 196 0.77 -14.18 -2.57
CA ASN A 196 1.33 -12.87 -2.28
C ASN A 196 1.78 -12.80 -0.81
N PRO A 197 3.07 -13.07 -0.52
CA PRO A 197 3.57 -13.07 0.86
C PRO A 197 3.69 -11.67 1.47
N ALA A 198 3.52 -10.62 0.68
CA ALA A 198 3.61 -9.22 1.13
C ALA A 198 2.24 -8.64 1.54
N VAL A 199 1.15 -9.40 1.44
CA VAL A 199 -0.19 -8.92 1.88
C VAL A 199 -0.16 -8.56 3.35
N LYS A 200 -0.66 -7.36 3.66
CA LYS A 200 -0.90 -6.92 5.05
C LYS A 200 -2.27 -7.42 5.53
N ILE A 201 -2.33 -7.88 6.77
CA ILE A 201 -3.55 -8.47 7.35
C ILE A 201 -4.00 -7.65 8.56
N LEU A 202 -5.26 -7.22 8.55
CA LEU A 202 -5.94 -6.49 9.63
C LEU A 202 -7.00 -7.37 10.27
N GLY A 203 -7.01 -7.48 11.60
CA GLY A 203 -8.09 -8.15 12.34
C GLY A 203 -9.03 -7.14 13.00
N SER A 204 -10.33 -7.48 13.11
CA SER A 204 -11.28 -6.73 13.94
C SER A 204 -12.24 -7.69 14.65
N PRO A 205 -12.54 -7.53 15.95
CA PRO A 205 -13.58 -8.30 16.61
C PRO A 205 -14.94 -7.61 16.48
N TRP A 206 -16.00 -8.40 16.28
CA TRP A 206 -17.38 -7.91 16.39
C TRP A 206 -17.86 -7.88 17.83
N THR A 207 -17.35 -8.78 18.66
CA THR A 207 -17.75 -8.87 20.07
C THR A 207 -16.63 -9.46 20.90
N ALA A 208 -16.57 -9.09 22.18
CA ALA A 208 -15.84 -9.84 23.19
C ALA A 208 -16.58 -11.16 23.53
N PRO A 209 -15.89 -12.15 24.14
CA PRO A 209 -16.52 -13.32 24.73
C PRO A 209 -17.73 -12.93 25.60
N PRO A 210 -18.86 -13.65 25.50
CA PRO A 210 -20.10 -13.31 26.21
C PRO A 210 -19.93 -13.08 27.72
N TRP A 211 -19.05 -13.83 28.39
CA TRP A 211 -18.79 -13.69 29.82
C TRP A 211 -18.08 -12.39 30.21
N MET A 212 -17.48 -11.67 29.25
CA MET A 212 -16.85 -10.36 29.45
C MET A 212 -17.83 -9.18 29.37
N LYS A 213 -19.10 -9.43 29.03
CA LYS A 213 -20.12 -8.38 28.87
C LYS A 213 -20.81 -8.08 30.19
N TYR A 214 -21.22 -6.82 30.38
CA TYR A 214 -21.75 -6.35 31.66
C TYR A 214 -23.10 -7.00 32.02
N GLY A 215 -23.11 -8.05 32.82
CA GLY A 215 -24.34 -8.65 33.35
C GLY A 215 -25.20 -9.39 32.31
N GLU A 216 -24.73 -9.54 31.07
CA GLU A 216 -25.43 -10.24 29.99
C GLU A 216 -24.48 -11.22 29.31
N ASN A 217 -24.92 -12.47 29.10
CA ASN A 217 -24.12 -13.51 28.46
C ASN A 217 -24.55 -13.67 26.99
N THR A 218 -24.16 -12.74 26.12
CA THR A 218 -24.61 -12.68 24.72
C THR A 218 -23.48 -12.33 23.73
N TYR A 219 -23.50 -12.95 22.54
CA TYR A 219 -22.68 -12.50 21.41
C TYR A 219 -23.23 -11.21 20.78
N ASN A 220 -24.55 -11.02 20.81
CA ASN A 220 -25.25 -10.03 20.02
C ASN A 220 -25.58 -8.79 20.86
N GLY A 221 -24.96 -7.67 20.50
CA GLY A 221 -25.18 -6.35 21.08
C GLY A 221 -24.57 -6.18 22.47
N TRP A 222 -25.12 -5.24 23.24
CA TRP A 222 -24.64 -4.89 24.58
C TRP A 222 -23.24 -4.25 24.58
N TYR A 223 -22.59 -4.13 25.75
CA TYR A 223 -21.30 -3.47 25.95
C TYR A 223 -20.37 -4.29 26.87
N LEU A 224 -19.07 -4.05 26.72
CA LEU A 224 -18.03 -4.66 27.55
C LEU A 224 -18.21 -4.26 29.03
N ASP A 225 -17.90 -5.15 29.99
CA ASP A 225 -17.91 -4.78 31.41
C ASP A 225 -16.73 -3.85 31.75
N TYR A 226 -16.91 -2.58 31.43
CA TYR A 226 -15.94 -1.53 31.67
C TYR A 226 -15.75 -1.12 33.13
N SER A 227 -16.59 -1.66 34.02
CA SER A 227 -16.49 -1.44 35.46
C SER A 227 -15.54 -2.42 36.13
N ASN A 228 -15.23 -3.55 35.47
CA ASN A 228 -14.41 -4.62 35.99
C ASN A 228 -13.00 -4.59 35.36
N PRO A 229 -11.96 -4.15 36.08
CA PRO A 229 -10.60 -4.08 35.53
C PRO A 229 -10.06 -5.46 35.12
N THR A 230 -10.46 -6.54 35.79
CA THR A 230 -10.04 -7.91 35.44
C THR A 230 -10.58 -8.35 34.09
N VAL A 231 -11.77 -7.86 33.70
CA VAL A 231 -12.30 -8.09 32.34
C VAL A 231 -11.45 -7.37 31.30
N TYR A 232 -11.01 -6.13 31.59
CA TYR A 232 -10.15 -5.38 30.67
C TYR A 232 -8.75 -6.00 30.54
N ASP A 233 -8.17 -6.50 31.64
CA ASP A 233 -6.92 -7.27 31.59
C ASP A 233 -7.10 -8.51 30.68
N ALA A 234 -8.15 -9.31 30.93
CA ALA A 234 -8.42 -10.52 30.14
C ALA A 234 -8.72 -10.20 28.66
N TYR A 235 -9.41 -9.11 28.35
CA TYR A 235 -9.69 -8.74 26.96
C TYR A 235 -8.44 -8.22 26.24
N ALA A 236 -7.52 -7.54 26.93
CA ALA A 236 -6.22 -7.21 26.36
C ALA A 236 -5.40 -8.48 26.07
N ASP A 237 -5.40 -9.44 26.99
CA ASP A 237 -4.75 -10.75 26.79
C ASP A 237 -5.40 -11.58 25.67
N TYR A 238 -6.70 -11.40 25.42
CA TYR A 238 -7.40 -12.04 24.30
C TYR A 238 -6.81 -11.59 22.95
N PHE A 239 -6.53 -10.30 22.77
CA PHE A 239 -5.85 -9.79 21.58
C PHE A 239 -4.41 -10.30 21.47
N VAL A 240 -3.68 -10.38 22.59
CA VAL A 240 -2.32 -10.95 22.62
C VAL A 240 -2.34 -12.40 22.16
N LYS A 241 -3.24 -13.24 22.70
CA LYS A 241 -3.36 -14.65 22.32
C LYS A 241 -3.78 -14.83 20.87
N TYR A 242 -4.70 -14.00 20.36
CA TYR A 242 -5.08 -13.99 18.96
C TYR A 242 -3.88 -13.74 18.04
N ILE A 243 -3.10 -12.68 18.29
CA ILE A 243 -1.93 -12.34 17.46
C ILE A 243 -0.93 -13.50 17.50
N GLN A 244 -0.59 -14.00 18.69
CA GLN A 244 0.37 -15.09 18.85
C GLN A 244 -0.10 -16.38 18.18
N ALA A 245 -1.39 -16.71 18.27
CA ALA A 245 -1.95 -17.91 17.65
C ALA A 245 -1.92 -17.84 16.12
N TYR A 246 -2.26 -16.69 15.53
CA TYR A 246 -2.18 -16.48 14.08
C TYR A 246 -0.73 -16.45 13.57
N GLU A 247 0.18 -15.79 14.30
CA GLU A 247 1.62 -15.78 13.97
C GLU A 247 2.22 -17.18 14.05
N ALA A 248 1.80 -18.02 15.01
CA ALA A 248 2.21 -19.41 15.11
C ALA A 248 1.74 -20.27 13.92
N LYS A 249 0.70 -19.83 13.21
CA LYS A 249 0.25 -20.43 11.93
C LYS A 249 0.96 -19.81 10.71
N GLY A 250 1.93 -18.93 10.92
CA GLY A 250 2.65 -18.23 9.84
C GLY A 250 1.86 -17.09 9.21
N ILE A 251 0.87 -16.53 9.93
CA ILE A 251 0.03 -15.43 9.48
C ILE A 251 0.38 -14.17 10.29
N PRO A 252 1.23 -13.26 9.77
CA PRO A 252 1.60 -12.05 10.47
C PRO A 252 0.46 -11.04 10.49
N ILE A 253 0.12 -10.51 11.67
CA ILE A 253 -0.94 -9.52 11.84
C ILE A 253 -0.34 -8.10 11.80
N TYR A 254 -0.62 -7.37 10.72
CA TYR A 254 -0.12 -6.01 10.51
C TYR A 254 -0.75 -5.01 11.49
N GLY A 255 -2.06 -5.12 11.71
CA GLY A 255 -2.80 -4.27 12.63
C GLY A 255 -4.06 -4.94 13.12
N LEU A 256 -4.70 -4.32 14.11
CA LEU A 256 -6.08 -4.60 14.46
C LEU A 256 -6.84 -3.33 14.80
N THR A 257 -8.15 -3.39 14.63
CA THR A 257 -9.07 -2.43 15.24
C THR A 257 -9.61 -3.01 16.54
N VAL A 258 -9.89 -2.15 17.52
CA VAL A 258 -10.26 -2.58 18.88
C VAL A 258 -11.67 -3.16 18.94
N GLN A 259 -12.57 -2.68 18.07
CA GLN A 259 -13.96 -3.10 17.99
C GLN A 259 -14.47 -2.72 16.61
N ASN A 260 -15.15 -3.63 15.92
CA ASN A 260 -15.93 -3.31 14.72
C ASN A 260 -17.14 -2.45 15.11
N GLU A 261 -17.32 -1.32 14.45
CA GLU A 261 -18.50 -0.45 14.59
C GLU A 261 -18.93 -0.15 16.04
N PRO A 262 -18.03 0.39 16.88
CA PRO A 262 -18.24 0.54 18.33
C PRO A 262 -19.42 1.44 18.75
N GLU A 263 -20.01 2.19 17.83
CA GLU A 263 -21.21 3.02 18.08
C GLU A 263 -22.50 2.32 17.61
N PHE A 264 -22.41 1.03 17.25
CA PHE A 264 -23.54 0.22 16.78
C PHE A 264 -23.64 -1.09 17.56
N THR A 265 -24.88 -1.56 17.75
CA THR A 265 -25.19 -2.88 18.34
C THR A 265 -26.43 -3.47 17.69
N SER A 266 -26.45 -4.79 17.53
CA SER A 266 -27.55 -5.55 16.96
C SER A 266 -27.92 -6.73 17.85
N PRO A 267 -29.22 -7.05 18.03
CA PRO A 267 -29.62 -8.31 18.67
C PRO A 267 -29.51 -9.52 17.73
N GLY A 268 -29.32 -9.31 16.43
CA GLY A 268 -29.39 -10.34 15.40
C GLY A 268 -28.08 -11.05 15.09
N TYR A 269 -26.93 -10.41 15.35
CA TYR A 269 -25.60 -10.93 15.02
C TYR A 269 -24.54 -10.37 15.98
N PRO A 270 -23.32 -10.97 16.01
CA PRO A 270 -22.25 -10.54 16.91
C PRO A 270 -22.00 -9.04 16.83
N SER A 271 -22.08 -8.34 17.95
CA SER A 271 -21.80 -6.90 18.02
C SER A 271 -21.57 -6.48 19.47
N MET A 272 -20.86 -5.37 19.68
CA MET A 272 -20.59 -4.82 20.99
C MET A 272 -20.28 -3.32 20.86
N SER A 273 -20.92 -2.48 21.69
CA SER A 273 -20.56 -1.07 21.75
C SER A 273 -19.33 -0.83 22.63
N MET A 274 -18.57 0.21 22.28
CA MET A 274 -17.44 0.70 23.06
C MET A 274 -17.28 2.21 22.82
N GLY A 275 -17.67 3.03 23.79
CA GLY A 275 -17.62 4.50 23.63
C GLY A 275 -16.18 5.02 23.45
N ALA A 276 -16.00 6.21 22.85
CA ALA A 276 -14.66 6.74 22.56
C ALA A 276 -13.77 6.90 23.81
N GLU A 277 -14.32 7.41 24.93
CA GLU A 277 -13.60 7.53 26.20
C GLU A 277 -13.27 6.16 26.81
N GLU A 278 -14.14 5.18 26.58
CA GLU A 278 -13.94 3.80 26.99
C GLU A 278 -12.79 3.16 26.21
N GLN A 279 -12.82 3.27 24.88
CA GLN A 279 -11.78 2.76 23.99
C GLN A 279 -10.42 3.42 24.29
N ALA A 280 -10.40 4.73 24.53
CA ALA A 280 -9.18 5.44 24.94
C ALA A 280 -8.61 4.87 26.25
N ARG A 281 -9.47 4.67 27.26
CA ARG A 281 -9.04 4.09 28.55
C ARG A 281 -8.54 2.66 28.38
N PHE A 282 -9.23 1.82 27.61
CA PHE A 282 -8.82 0.45 27.35
C PHE A 282 -7.44 0.39 26.67
N ILE A 283 -7.24 1.19 25.61
CA ILE A 283 -5.96 1.26 24.89
C ILE A 283 -4.85 1.76 25.81
N ARG A 284 -5.06 2.87 26.52
CA ARG A 284 -4.02 3.49 27.37
C ARG A 284 -3.57 2.58 28.51
N ASN A 285 -4.52 1.96 29.20
CA ASN A 285 -4.25 1.31 30.48
C ASN A 285 -4.01 -0.21 30.35
N TYR A 286 -4.49 -0.84 29.28
CA TYR A 286 -4.53 -2.30 29.17
C TYR A 286 -3.89 -2.79 27.87
N LEU A 287 -4.50 -2.51 26.71
CA LEU A 287 -4.06 -3.08 25.42
C LEU A 287 -2.65 -2.62 25.01
N GLY A 288 -2.39 -1.31 25.05
CA GLY A 288 -1.07 -0.74 24.71
C GLY A 288 0.06 -1.31 25.59
N PRO A 289 -0.07 -1.24 26.94
CA PRO A 289 0.88 -1.87 27.85
C PRO A 289 1.07 -3.37 27.62
N ALA A 290 0.01 -4.14 27.38
CA ALA A 290 0.09 -5.57 27.08
C ALA A 290 0.94 -5.84 25.83
N PHE A 291 0.74 -5.05 24.76
CA PHE A 291 1.54 -5.19 23.53
C PHE A 291 3.02 -4.89 23.78
N ILE A 292 3.34 -3.85 24.55
CA ILE A 292 4.73 -3.53 24.92
C ILE A 292 5.35 -4.65 25.74
N GLN A 293 4.63 -5.17 26.73
CA GLN A 293 5.11 -6.25 27.61
C GLN A 293 5.41 -7.53 26.81
N GLN A 294 4.57 -7.84 25.82
CA GLN A 294 4.69 -9.03 24.98
C GLN A 294 5.57 -8.82 23.75
N GLY A 295 6.10 -7.60 23.55
CA GLY A 295 6.95 -7.28 22.40
C GLY A 295 6.22 -7.24 21.06
N ILE A 296 4.89 -7.18 21.06
CA ILE A 296 4.03 -7.16 19.87
C ILE A 296 4.21 -5.84 19.10
N LYS A 297 4.30 -5.95 17.77
CA LYS A 297 4.46 -4.81 16.84
C LYS A 297 3.21 -4.49 16.02
N THR A 298 2.19 -5.32 16.14
CA THR A 298 0.87 -5.11 15.51
C THR A 298 0.34 -3.73 15.88
N LYS A 299 -0.13 -2.99 14.88
CA LYS A 299 -0.68 -1.64 15.05
C LYS A 299 -2.04 -1.69 15.74
N ILE A 300 -2.27 -0.76 16.66
CA ILE A 300 -3.59 -0.52 17.25
C ILE A 300 -4.25 0.61 16.47
N ILE A 301 -5.43 0.33 15.91
CA ILE A 301 -6.23 1.28 15.12
C ILE A 301 -7.55 1.50 15.85
N ALA A 302 -7.92 2.76 16.03
CA ALA A 302 -9.13 3.16 16.76
C ALA A 302 -10.33 3.35 15.82
N PHE A 303 -11.52 3.50 16.41
CA PHE A 303 -12.79 3.77 15.74
C PHE A 303 -13.37 2.61 14.90
N ASP A 304 -12.99 2.42 13.63
CA ASP A 304 -13.52 1.35 12.74
C ASP A 304 -15.05 1.41 12.54
N HIS A 305 -15.54 2.60 12.17
CA HIS A 305 -16.97 2.83 11.95
C HIS A 305 -17.20 3.95 10.91
N ASN A 306 -18.45 4.38 10.75
CA ASN A 306 -18.86 5.28 9.67
C ASN A 306 -18.13 6.62 9.65
N TRP A 307 -18.00 7.21 8.46
CA TRP A 307 -17.52 8.60 8.33
C TRP A 307 -18.31 9.57 9.20
N LYS A 308 -19.63 9.39 9.26
CA LYS A 308 -20.50 10.10 10.19
C LYS A 308 -20.10 9.78 11.64
N LEU A 309 -19.98 10.82 12.46
CA LEU A 309 -19.45 10.78 13.84
C LEU A 309 -17.93 10.54 13.95
N GLY A 310 -17.25 10.25 12.84
CA GLY A 310 -15.84 9.92 12.82
C GLY A 310 -14.94 11.00 13.40
N GLU A 311 -15.22 12.27 13.11
CA GLU A 311 -14.50 13.41 13.71
C GLU A 311 -14.65 13.46 15.23
N ALA A 312 -15.88 13.30 15.73
CA ALA A 312 -16.17 13.38 17.16
C ALA A 312 -15.56 12.22 17.94
N TYR A 313 -15.64 10.99 17.41
CA TYR A 313 -15.06 9.81 18.05
C TYR A 313 -13.53 9.87 18.00
N ALA A 314 -12.95 10.14 16.82
CA ALA A 314 -11.50 10.27 16.65
C ALA A 314 -10.92 11.37 17.54
N GLY A 315 -11.58 12.53 17.61
CA GLY A 315 -11.15 13.66 18.45
C GLY A 315 -11.06 13.31 19.94
N LYS A 316 -11.97 12.48 20.44
CA LYS A 316 -11.95 12.01 21.83
C LYS A 316 -10.86 10.97 22.08
N VAL A 317 -10.78 9.94 21.22
CA VAL A 317 -9.84 8.83 21.44
C VAL A 317 -8.38 9.25 21.19
N LEU A 318 -8.13 10.07 20.16
CA LEU A 318 -6.80 10.64 19.87
C LEU A 318 -6.46 11.85 20.76
N GLY A 319 -7.47 12.50 21.34
CA GLY A 319 -7.28 13.57 22.33
C GLY A 319 -6.73 13.08 23.68
N ASP A 320 -6.89 11.79 24.00
CA ASP A 320 -6.25 11.17 25.16
C ASP A 320 -4.78 10.85 24.85
N SER A 321 -3.86 11.69 25.31
CA SER A 321 -2.42 11.54 25.04
C SER A 321 -1.83 10.17 25.44
N GLY A 322 -2.39 9.51 26.45
CA GLY A 322 -1.94 8.19 26.86
C GLY A 322 -2.37 7.11 25.87
N ALA A 323 -3.62 7.16 25.40
CA ALA A 323 -4.10 6.26 24.35
C ALA A 323 -3.42 6.55 23.01
N ALA A 324 -3.34 7.82 22.63
CA ALA A 324 -2.75 8.29 21.37
C ALA A 324 -1.30 7.85 21.20
N SER A 325 -0.54 7.64 22.28
CA SER A 325 0.83 7.13 22.21
C SER A 325 0.94 5.70 21.65
N TYR A 326 -0.13 4.91 21.76
CA TYR A 326 -0.22 3.54 21.24
C TYR A 326 -1.00 3.43 19.92
N ILE A 327 -1.84 4.43 19.61
CA ILE A 327 -2.71 4.42 18.42
C ILE A 327 -1.91 4.84 17.19
N ASP A 328 -1.92 4.00 16.15
CA ASP A 328 -1.31 4.28 14.85
C ASP A 328 -2.22 5.15 13.96
N GLY A 329 -3.54 5.03 14.12
CA GLY A 329 -4.52 5.76 13.32
C GLY A 329 -5.98 5.42 13.66
N THR A 330 -6.90 5.93 12.84
CA THR A 330 -8.34 5.65 12.92
C THR A 330 -8.84 4.99 11.63
N ALA A 331 -9.83 4.11 11.78
CA ALA A 331 -10.45 3.35 10.69
C ALA A 331 -11.88 3.80 10.39
N TYR A 332 -12.30 3.72 9.12
CA TYR A 332 -13.57 4.26 8.64
C TYR A 332 -14.33 3.35 7.66
N HIS A 333 -15.67 3.40 7.75
CA HIS A 333 -16.64 2.70 6.90
C HIS A 333 -17.50 3.69 6.09
N CYS A 334 -18.17 3.20 5.03
CA CYS A 334 -18.92 4.03 4.07
C CYS A 334 -20.44 4.14 4.29
N TYR A 335 -21.02 3.52 5.31
CA TYR A 335 -22.48 3.33 5.37
C TYR A 335 -23.23 4.63 5.70
N GLU A 336 -22.58 5.56 6.41
CA GLU A 336 -23.13 6.88 6.70
C GLU A 336 -22.07 8.00 6.64
N GLY A 337 -22.45 9.16 6.11
CA GLY A 337 -21.60 10.34 6.02
C GLY A 337 -20.85 10.44 4.69
N SER A 338 -19.69 11.11 4.69
CA SER A 338 -18.89 11.32 3.48
C SER A 338 -17.38 11.26 3.77
N PRO A 339 -16.55 10.92 2.77
CA PRO A 339 -15.10 10.75 2.95
C PRO A 339 -14.36 11.95 3.57
N GLU A 340 -14.89 13.17 3.43
CA GLU A 340 -14.29 14.41 3.93
C GLU A 340 -14.06 14.41 5.44
N ALA A 341 -14.86 13.65 6.21
CA ALA A 341 -14.66 13.49 7.65
C ALA A 341 -13.26 12.92 7.98
N MET A 342 -12.70 12.07 7.12
CA MET A 342 -11.34 11.54 7.31
C MET A 342 -10.28 12.64 7.14
N LEU A 343 -10.49 13.58 6.22
CA LEU A 343 -9.56 14.68 6.00
C LEU A 343 -9.59 15.67 7.16
N ALA A 344 -10.76 15.92 7.75
CA ALA A 344 -10.88 16.72 8.97
C ALA A 344 -10.07 16.11 10.12
N VAL A 345 -10.21 14.80 10.35
CA VAL A 345 -9.41 14.09 11.38
C VAL A 345 -7.91 14.14 11.08
N GLN A 346 -7.51 13.92 9.82
CA GLN A 346 -6.09 14.01 9.45
C GLN A 346 -5.53 15.43 9.66
N SER A 347 -6.32 16.48 9.45
CA SER A 347 -5.91 17.86 9.70
C SER A 347 -5.69 18.14 11.19
N ASP A 348 -6.55 17.59 12.05
CA ASP A 348 -6.46 17.78 13.51
C ASP A 348 -5.36 16.91 14.14
N PHE A 349 -5.09 15.74 13.56
CA PHE A 349 -4.10 14.76 14.03
C PHE A 349 -3.14 14.32 12.90
N PRO A 350 -2.26 15.22 12.42
CA PRO A 350 -1.46 14.99 11.22
C PRO A 350 -0.38 13.91 11.36
N ASP A 351 -0.06 13.48 12.59
CA ASP A 351 0.85 12.37 12.89
C ASP A 351 0.15 10.99 12.90
N LYS A 352 -1.18 10.96 12.74
CA LYS A 352 -1.99 9.75 12.75
C LYS A 352 -2.41 9.33 11.35
N ASN A 353 -2.43 8.02 11.13
CA ASN A 353 -2.86 7.43 9.86
C ASN A 353 -4.38 7.36 9.77
N ILE A 354 -4.90 7.37 8.54
CA ILE A 354 -6.31 7.12 8.22
C ILE A 354 -6.40 5.80 7.47
N TYR A 355 -7.28 4.91 7.93
CA TYR A 355 -7.57 3.62 7.30
C TYR A 355 -9.01 3.62 6.80
N PHE A 356 -9.24 3.18 5.56
CA PHE A 356 -10.59 2.83 5.11
C PHE A 356 -10.68 1.30 5.08
N THR A 357 -11.58 0.76 5.88
CA THR A 357 -11.52 -0.65 6.33
C THR A 357 -12.75 -1.47 5.97
N GLU A 358 -13.85 -0.83 5.59
CA GLU A 358 -15.05 -1.57 5.19
C GLU A 358 -15.99 -0.76 4.30
N CYS A 359 -16.50 -1.42 3.25
CA CYS A 359 -17.68 -0.99 2.52
C CYS A 359 -18.30 -2.19 1.82
N SER A 360 -19.62 -2.29 1.84
CA SER A 360 -20.33 -3.37 1.14
C SER A 360 -20.94 -2.88 -0.17
N GLY A 361 -20.89 -3.74 -1.19
CA GLY A 361 -21.85 -3.68 -2.29
C GLY A 361 -23.05 -4.57 -1.98
N GLY A 362 -24.11 -4.49 -2.78
CA GLY A 362 -25.30 -5.32 -2.58
C GLY A 362 -26.41 -5.08 -3.59
N GLN A 363 -27.52 -5.78 -3.41
CA GLN A 363 -28.66 -5.80 -4.33
C GLN A 363 -29.46 -4.49 -4.33
N TRP A 364 -29.25 -3.62 -3.34
CA TRP A 364 -29.74 -2.23 -3.37
C TRP A 364 -29.12 -1.39 -4.50
N SER A 365 -28.01 -1.85 -5.11
CA SER A 365 -27.33 -1.22 -6.25
C SER A 365 -26.92 -2.29 -7.28
N PRO A 366 -27.88 -2.76 -8.11
CA PRO A 366 -27.66 -3.86 -9.05
C PRO A 366 -27.02 -3.41 -10.37
N ASP A 367 -27.09 -2.12 -10.73
CA ASP A 367 -26.50 -1.60 -11.96
C ASP A 367 -24.98 -1.50 -11.84
N PHE A 368 -24.26 -2.15 -12.77
CA PHE A 368 -22.80 -2.21 -12.75
C PHE A 368 -22.16 -0.83 -12.93
N GLY A 369 -22.70 0.01 -13.82
CA GLY A 369 -22.16 1.34 -14.13
C GLY A 369 -22.31 2.31 -12.97
N ASP A 370 -23.48 2.33 -12.33
CA ASP A 370 -23.74 3.14 -11.13
C ASP A 370 -22.85 2.70 -9.96
N ASN A 371 -22.73 1.38 -9.76
CA ASN A 371 -21.92 0.81 -8.69
C ASN A 371 -20.42 1.12 -8.89
N LEU A 372 -19.90 0.89 -10.09
CA LEU A 372 -18.53 1.27 -10.46
C LEU A 372 -18.30 2.77 -10.25
N SER A 373 -19.22 3.61 -10.73
CA SER A 373 -19.10 5.07 -10.62
C SER A 373 -19.02 5.54 -9.17
N TRP A 374 -19.88 5.00 -8.30
CA TRP A 374 -19.89 5.35 -6.89
C TRP A 374 -18.65 4.83 -6.15
N GLN A 375 -18.25 3.57 -6.39
CA GLN A 375 -17.06 2.97 -5.79
C GLN A 375 -15.78 3.69 -6.19
N MET A 376 -15.64 4.04 -7.46
CA MET A 376 -14.49 4.80 -7.93
C MET A 376 -14.47 6.19 -7.30
N SER A 377 -15.59 6.93 -7.34
CA SER A 377 -15.65 8.31 -6.86
C SER A 377 -15.42 8.43 -5.35
N ASN A 378 -15.99 7.53 -4.55
CA ASN A 378 -15.98 7.65 -3.09
C ASN A 378 -14.89 6.83 -2.41
N LEU A 379 -14.52 5.67 -2.97
CA LEU A 379 -13.64 4.71 -2.29
C LEU A 379 -12.27 4.64 -2.94
N ILE A 380 -12.18 4.19 -4.20
CA ILE A 380 -10.89 3.97 -4.86
C ILE A 380 -10.13 5.29 -5.09
N ILE A 381 -10.87 6.37 -5.35
CA ILE A 381 -10.33 7.73 -5.53
C ILE A 381 -10.62 8.58 -4.31
N GLY A 382 -11.88 8.63 -3.86
CA GLY A 382 -12.33 9.51 -2.79
C GLY A 382 -11.62 9.29 -1.45
N ALA A 383 -11.50 8.03 -0.99
CA ALA A 383 -10.87 7.75 0.29
C ALA A 383 -9.37 8.11 0.31
N PRO A 384 -8.53 7.73 -0.68
CA PRO A 384 -7.14 8.21 -0.74
C PRO A 384 -7.02 9.72 -0.91
N ARG A 385 -7.94 10.38 -1.63
CA ARG A 385 -7.95 11.85 -1.69
C ARG A 385 -8.20 12.50 -0.32
N ASN A 386 -8.92 11.81 0.55
CA ASN A 386 -9.19 12.15 1.94
C ASN A 386 -8.27 11.39 2.93
N ALA A 387 -6.99 11.25 2.55
CA ALA A 387 -5.89 10.74 3.36
C ALA A 387 -5.90 9.26 3.74
N ALA A 388 -6.91 8.47 3.34
CA ALA A 388 -6.91 7.05 3.61
C ALA A 388 -5.70 6.37 2.92
N LYS A 389 -5.01 5.50 3.67
CA LYS A 389 -3.88 4.72 3.15
C LYS A 389 -4.23 3.27 2.81
N THR A 390 -5.44 2.84 3.16
CA THR A 390 -6.04 1.57 2.76
C THR A 390 -7.39 1.83 2.12
N VAL A 391 -7.86 0.91 1.28
CA VAL A 391 -9.27 0.82 0.88
C VAL A 391 -9.66 -0.65 0.86
N LEU A 392 -10.58 -1.04 1.74
CA LEU A 392 -11.06 -2.41 1.84
C LEU A 392 -12.57 -2.48 1.58
N PHE A 393 -12.96 -3.36 0.66
CA PHE A 393 -14.34 -3.82 0.58
C PHE A 393 -14.61 -4.87 1.67
N TRP A 394 -15.90 -5.15 1.90
CA TRP A 394 -16.31 -6.10 2.91
C TRP A 394 -16.05 -7.56 2.47
N ASN A 395 -17.06 -8.37 2.19
CA ASN A 395 -16.83 -9.77 1.83
C ASN A 395 -16.03 -9.95 0.53
N LEU A 396 -14.97 -10.75 0.56
CA LEU A 396 -14.22 -11.16 -0.63
C LEU A 396 -15.09 -12.01 -1.56
N ALA A 397 -15.82 -12.97 -0.99
CA ALA A 397 -16.69 -13.88 -1.73
C ALA A 397 -18.00 -14.11 -0.97
N LEU A 398 -19.12 -14.04 -1.69
CA LEU A 398 -20.45 -14.47 -1.25
C LEU A 398 -21.11 -15.32 -2.34
N ASP A 399 -22.16 -16.04 -2.00
CA ASP A 399 -22.97 -16.77 -2.97
C ASP A 399 -23.97 -15.83 -3.69
N PRO A 400 -24.72 -16.30 -4.70
CA PRO A 400 -25.69 -15.47 -5.43
C PRO A 400 -26.81 -14.88 -4.57
N ASP A 401 -27.08 -15.49 -3.40
CA ASP A 401 -28.10 -15.05 -2.44
C ASP A 401 -27.51 -14.11 -1.37
N GLY A 402 -26.23 -13.72 -1.50
CA GLY A 402 -25.55 -12.81 -0.58
C GLY A 402 -25.08 -13.46 0.72
N GLY A 403 -25.02 -14.78 0.78
CA GLY A 403 -24.69 -15.55 1.98
C GLY A 403 -23.44 -16.41 1.85
N PRO A 404 -23.24 -17.35 2.80
CA PRO A 404 -24.05 -17.55 4.01
C PRO A 404 -23.86 -16.41 5.03
N THR A 405 -24.87 -16.12 5.84
CA THR A 405 -24.85 -15.07 6.89
C THR A 405 -25.55 -15.57 8.15
N ASN A 406 -25.06 -15.19 9.34
CA ASN A 406 -25.68 -15.53 10.64
C ASN A 406 -26.58 -14.42 11.20
N GLY A 407 -26.98 -13.50 10.32
CA GLY A 407 -27.67 -12.27 10.62
C GLY A 407 -26.90 -11.09 10.05
N GLY A 408 -27.47 -9.89 10.03
CA GLY A 408 -26.80 -8.71 9.47
C GLY A 408 -27.24 -8.45 8.03
N CYS A 409 -26.29 -8.28 7.12
CA CYS A 409 -26.60 -7.88 5.75
C CYS A 409 -27.12 -9.05 4.91
N GLU A 410 -28.42 -9.06 4.59
CA GLU A 410 -29.08 -10.14 3.84
C GLU A 410 -29.05 -9.93 2.31
N ASP A 411 -28.63 -8.76 1.84
CA ASP A 411 -28.58 -8.41 0.42
C ASP A 411 -27.20 -7.88 -0.01
N CYS A 412 -26.17 -8.16 0.77
CA CYS A 412 -24.78 -7.83 0.45
C CYS A 412 -24.23 -8.67 -0.70
N ARG A 413 -23.25 -8.11 -1.40
CA ARG A 413 -22.53 -8.75 -2.51
C ARG A 413 -21.03 -8.72 -2.25
N GLY A 414 -20.37 -9.86 -2.48
CA GLY A 414 -18.93 -9.98 -2.33
C GLY A 414 -18.16 -9.33 -3.49
N VAL A 415 -16.84 -9.21 -3.35
CA VAL A 415 -15.96 -8.81 -4.47
C VAL A 415 -16.12 -9.77 -5.67
N VAL A 416 -16.29 -11.05 -5.36
CA VAL A 416 -16.73 -12.07 -6.31
C VAL A 416 -17.97 -12.79 -5.79
N THR A 417 -18.78 -13.29 -6.72
CA THR A 417 -19.90 -14.20 -6.44
C THR A 417 -19.46 -15.62 -6.78
N VAL A 418 -19.58 -16.55 -5.85
CA VAL A 418 -19.23 -17.97 -6.05
C VAL A 418 -20.50 -18.80 -6.08
N ASN A 419 -20.77 -19.48 -7.20
CA ASN A 419 -21.89 -20.41 -7.27
C ASN A 419 -21.58 -21.66 -6.43
N PRO A 420 -22.37 -21.98 -5.39
CA PRO A 420 -22.03 -23.08 -4.48
C PRO A 420 -22.22 -24.48 -5.09
N GLU A 421 -22.99 -24.60 -6.18
CA GLU A 421 -23.27 -25.86 -6.86
C GLU A 421 -22.19 -26.21 -7.90
N THR A 422 -21.65 -25.19 -8.59
CA THR A 422 -20.69 -25.39 -9.69
C THR A 422 -19.27 -24.95 -9.35
N GLY A 423 -19.09 -24.08 -8.35
CA GLY A 423 -17.83 -23.40 -8.06
C GLY A 423 -17.46 -22.31 -9.07
N ASP A 424 -18.39 -21.94 -9.97
CA ASP A 424 -18.17 -20.86 -10.93
C ASP A 424 -18.10 -19.50 -10.24
N VAL A 425 -17.25 -18.62 -10.76
CA VAL A 425 -16.98 -17.31 -10.19
C VAL A 425 -17.47 -16.22 -11.13
N GLU A 426 -18.29 -15.30 -10.63
CA GLU A 426 -18.54 -14.00 -11.25
C GLU A 426 -17.72 -12.92 -10.53
N LYS A 427 -17.02 -12.08 -11.31
CA LYS A 427 -16.31 -10.90 -10.82
C LYS A 427 -17.26 -9.71 -10.85
N ASN A 428 -17.56 -9.14 -9.68
CA ASN A 428 -18.49 -8.02 -9.54
C ASN A 428 -17.80 -6.67 -9.81
N ALA A 429 -18.55 -5.57 -9.77
CA ALA A 429 -18.01 -4.22 -9.97
C ALA A 429 -16.86 -3.91 -8.98
N GLU A 430 -16.99 -4.41 -7.75
CA GLU A 430 -15.99 -4.33 -6.68
C GLU A 430 -14.62 -4.86 -7.13
N TYR A 431 -14.58 -5.99 -7.84
CA TYR A 431 -13.34 -6.59 -8.35
C TYR A 431 -12.62 -5.65 -9.31
N TYR A 432 -13.38 -5.05 -10.24
CA TYR A 432 -12.80 -4.15 -11.25
C TYR A 432 -12.42 -2.80 -10.64
N ALA A 433 -13.21 -2.27 -9.72
CA ALA A 433 -12.88 -1.07 -8.96
C ALA A 433 -11.57 -1.25 -8.17
N LEU A 434 -11.42 -2.35 -7.42
CA LEU A 434 -10.16 -2.70 -6.76
C LEU A 434 -9.03 -2.88 -7.76
N GLY A 435 -9.28 -3.53 -8.89
CA GLY A 435 -8.29 -3.78 -9.94
C GLY A 435 -7.68 -2.52 -10.53
N HIS A 436 -8.45 -1.42 -10.62
CA HIS A 436 -7.93 -0.13 -11.07
C HIS A 436 -6.88 0.47 -10.13
N ALA A 437 -6.83 0.05 -8.86
CA ALA A 437 -5.83 0.48 -7.88
C ALA A 437 -4.82 -0.62 -7.53
N SER A 438 -5.25 -1.73 -6.92
CA SER A 438 -4.38 -2.81 -6.40
C SER A 438 -3.34 -3.34 -7.40
N LYS A 439 -3.73 -3.48 -8.67
CA LYS A 439 -2.84 -3.97 -9.74
C LYS A 439 -1.71 -2.99 -10.10
N PHE A 440 -1.93 -1.68 -9.87
CA PHE A 440 -1.06 -0.62 -10.38
C PHE A 440 -0.36 0.19 -9.29
N VAL A 441 -0.97 0.30 -8.12
CA VAL A 441 -0.48 1.04 -6.96
C VAL A 441 0.13 0.06 -5.97
N ASP A 442 1.46 0.01 -5.95
CA ASP A 442 2.21 -0.93 -5.12
C ASP A 442 2.17 -0.51 -3.64
N PRO A 443 2.25 -1.45 -2.68
CA PRO A 443 2.51 -1.11 -1.29
C PRO A 443 3.76 -0.23 -1.15
N GLY A 444 3.64 0.89 -0.45
CA GLY A 444 4.71 1.89 -0.37
C GLY A 444 4.64 2.99 -1.43
N ALA A 445 3.69 2.93 -2.38
CA ALA A 445 3.42 4.03 -3.29
C ALA A 445 3.01 5.28 -2.50
N VAL A 446 3.42 6.45 -2.98
CA VAL A 446 3.07 7.74 -2.38
C VAL A 446 1.99 8.38 -3.22
N ARG A 447 0.87 8.79 -2.61
CA ARG A 447 -0.12 9.61 -3.31
C ARG A 447 0.51 10.96 -3.63
N ILE A 448 0.38 11.41 -4.87
CA ILE A 448 0.88 12.70 -5.36
C ILE A 448 -0.26 13.60 -5.83
N ALA A 449 0.02 14.88 -6.05
CA ALA A 449 -1.00 15.83 -6.45
C ALA A 449 -1.53 15.57 -7.86
N SER A 450 -2.86 15.69 -7.98
CA SER A 450 -3.57 15.75 -9.24
C SER A 450 -4.76 16.71 -9.19
N THR A 451 -4.97 17.46 -10.28
CA THR A 451 -6.15 18.35 -10.45
C THR A 451 -7.44 17.53 -10.46
N ARG A 452 -8.43 17.90 -9.64
CA ARG A 452 -9.73 17.22 -9.54
C ARG A 452 -10.85 18.10 -10.07
N TYR A 453 -11.82 17.51 -10.77
CA TYR A 453 -13.06 18.15 -11.18
C TYR A 453 -14.24 17.39 -10.60
N GLU A 454 -14.54 17.66 -9.34
CA GLU A 454 -15.51 16.92 -8.54
C GLU A 454 -16.86 16.77 -9.25
N GLY A 455 -17.39 15.54 -9.24
CA GLY A 455 -18.64 15.15 -9.90
C GLY A 455 -18.60 15.13 -11.42
N LYS A 456 -17.46 15.44 -12.05
CA LYS A 456 -17.28 15.42 -13.52
C LYS A 456 -16.19 14.44 -13.95
N LEU A 457 -14.99 14.63 -13.42
CA LEU A 457 -13.82 13.79 -13.62
C LEU A 457 -13.12 13.64 -12.28
N GLU A 458 -13.08 12.41 -11.80
CA GLU A 458 -12.48 12.06 -10.52
C GLU A 458 -11.12 11.42 -10.77
N PRO A 459 -9.99 12.11 -10.52
CA PRO A 459 -8.67 11.51 -10.63
C PRO A 459 -7.93 11.39 -9.30
N VAL A 460 -7.01 10.44 -9.23
CA VAL A 460 -5.97 10.34 -8.19
C VAL A 460 -4.68 9.82 -8.81
N ALA A 461 -3.53 10.33 -8.35
CA ALA A 461 -2.23 9.95 -8.87
C ALA A 461 -1.30 9.45 -7.77
N TYR A 462 -0.40 8.55 -8.15
CA TYR A 462 0.58 7.92 -7.26
C TYR A 462 1.95 7.83 -7.91
N GLU A 463 2.99 7.82 -7.08
CA GLU A 463 4.35 7.41 -7.44
C GLU A 463 4.66 6.10 -6.71
N ASN A 464 4.91 5.03 -7.47
CA ASN A 464 5.30 3.72 -6.93
C ASN A 464 6.76 3.73 -6.44
N PRO A 465 7.17 2.77 -5.59
CA PRO A 465 8.57 2.63 -5.14
C PRO A 465 9.57 2.39 -6.28
N ASP A 466 9.14 1.80 -7.40
CA ASP A 466 9.96 1.64 -8.62
C ASP A 466 10.14 2.96 -9.40
N GLY A 467 9.44 4.02 -8.99
CA GLY A 467 9.41 5.34 -9.61
C GLY A 467 8.45 5.46 -10.79
N SER A 468 7.63 4.45 -11.08
CA SER A 468 6.54 4.57 -12.04
C SER A 468 5.43 5.47 -11.48
N LEU A 469 4.80 6.24 -12.36
CA LEU A 469 3.65 7.06 -12.04
C LEU A 469 2.37 6.36 -12.47
N VAL A 470 1.33 6.52 -11.66
CA VAL A 470 0.00 5.97 -11.91
C VAL A 470 -1.00 7.10 -11.84
N LEU A 471 -1.89 7.19 -12.83
CA LEU A 471 -3.07 8.06 -12.80
C LEU A 471 -4.31 7.19 -12.95
N ILE A 472 -5.16 7.18 -11.94
CA ILE A 472 -6.50 6.60 -12.01
C ILE A 472 -7.47 7.74 -12.25
N ALA A 473 -8.38 7.60 -13.21
CA ALA A 473 -9.43 8.57 -13.49
C ALA A 473 -10.78 7.88 -13.73
N ALA A 474 -11.87 8.47 -13.25
CA ALA A 474 -13.23 7.98 -13.45
C ALA A 474 -14.16 9.08 -13.97
N ASN A 475 -15.03 8.70 -14.89
CA ASN A 475 -16.16 9.49 -15.39
C ASN A 475 -17.44 8.89 -14.80
N PRO A 476 -17.97 9.44 -13.70
CA PRO A 476 -19.23 8.97 -13.11
C PRO A 476 -20.47 9.47 -13.89
N GLY A 477 -20.28 10.33 -14.89
CA GLY A 477 -21.35 10.92 -15.66
C GLY A 477 -21.98 9.98 -16.69
N THR A 478 -23.09 10.43 -17.26
CA THR A 478 -23.88 9.70 -18.26
C THR A 478 -23.55 10.06 -19.71
N ALA A 479 -22.54 10.91 -19.93
CA ALA A 479 -22.03 11.28 -21.24
C ALA A 479 -20.52 11.00 -21.34
N GLU A 480 -20.03 10.82 -22.57
CA GLU A 480 -18.59 10.75 -22.83
C GLU A 480 -17.90 12.06 -22.41
N LEU A 481 -16.72 11.93 -21.81
CA LEU A 481 -15.91 13.05 -21.35
C LEU A 481 -14.49 12.93 -21.91
N THR A 482 -14.06 13.94 -22.65
CA THR A 482 -12.67 14.06 -23.10
C THR A 482 -11.89 14.97 -22.16
N PHE A 483 -10.71 14.54 -21.74
CA PHE A 483 -9.81 15.31 -20.89
C PHE A 483 -8.36 15.20 -21.35
N LYS A 484 -7.53 16.12 -20.87
CA LYS A 484 -6.08 16.14 -21.07
C LYS A 484 -5.38 15.67 -19.79
N ALA A 485 -4.49 14.70 -19.88
CA ALA A 485 -3.57 14.36 -18.80
C ALA A 485 -2.24 15.05 -19.06
N GLU A 486 -1.79 15.87 -18.11
CA GLU A 486 -0.55 16.65 -18.22
C GLU A 486 0.44 16.23 -17.15
N TRP A 487 1.68 15.96 -17.54
CA TRP A 487 2.79 15.67 -16.65
C TRP A 487 4.08 16.28 -17.22
N ASN A 488 4.78 17.07 -16.39
CA ASN A 488 6.05 17.71 -16.73
C ASN A 488 6.03 18.50 -18.07
N GLY A 489 4.95 19.25 -18.31
CA GLY A 489 4.77 20.04 -19.54
C GLY A 489 4.44 19.23 -20.81
N ARG A 490 4.36 17.90 -20.71
CA ARG A 490 3.92 17.01 -21.79
C ARG A 490 2.51 16.54 -21.51
N SER A 491 1.75 16.20 -22.55
CA SER A 491 0.37 15.77 -22.38
C SER A 491 -0.12 14.78 -23.44
N PHE A 492 -1.22 14.12 -23.11
CA PHE A 492 -2.08 13.40 -24.05
C PHE A 492 -3.55 13.68 -23.74
N SER A 493 -4.42 13.51 -24.74
CA SER A 493 -5.88 13.56 -24.56
C SER A 493 -6.45 12.15 -24.54
N TYR A 494 -7.52 11.94 -23.76
CA TYR A 494 -8.22 10.68 -23.68
C TYR A 494 -9.73 10.89 -23.46
N SER A 495 -10.54 10.07 -24.12
CA SER A 495 -12.01 10.09 -24.00
C SER A 495 -12.49 8.93 -23.14
N LEU A 496 -13.21 9.24 -22.07
CA LEU A 496 -13.86 8.27 -21.18
C LEU A 496 -15.32 8.12 -21.56
N PRO A 497 -15.79 6.91 -21.87
CA PRO A 497 -17.21 6.59 -21.94
C PRO A 497 -17.94 6.99 -20.65
N PRO A 498 -19.29 7.10 -20.66
CA PRO A 498 -20.05 7.27 -19.43
C PRO A 498 -19.81 6.10 -18.45
N GLN A 499 -19.95 6.39 -17.16
CA GLN A 499 -19.82 5.42 -16.07
C GLN A 499 -18.57 4.51 -16.24
N SER A 500 -17.40 5.11 -16.42
CA SER A 500 -16.17 4.38 -16.75
C SER A 500 -15.00 4.77 -15.87
N ALA A 501 -14.03 3.86 -15.78
CA ALA A 501 -12.77 4.05 -15.07
C ALA A 501 -11.60 3.69 -15.99
N VAL A 502 -10.53 4.47 -15.90
CA VAL A 502 -9.28 4.23 -16.63
C VAL A 502 -8.09 4.33 -15.66
N THR A 503 -7.09 3.48 -15.86
CA THR A 503 -5.80 3.59 -15.20
C THR A 503 -4.69 3.74 -16.23
N PHE A 504 -3.85 4.74 -16.03
CA PHE A 504 -2.62 4.98 -16.78
C PHE A 504 -1.42 4.65 -15.91
N LYS A 505 -0.43 3.93 -16.43
CA LYS A 505 0.86 3.69 -15.78
C LYS A 505 2.00 4.01 -16.74
N TRP A 506 2.99 4.78 -16.30
CA TRP A 506 4.18 5.08 -17.08
C TRP A 506 5.42 5.22 -16.20
N LEU A 507 6.59 4.98 -16.78
CA LEU A 507 7.86 5.27 -16.13
C LEU A 507 8.37 6.62 -16.64
N PRO A 508 8.68 7.59 -15.77
CA PRO A 508 9.34 8.82 -16.18
C PRO A 508 10.67 8.53 -16.88
N ASP A 509 10.98 9.24 -17.97
CA ASP A 509 12.29 9.16 -18.61
C ASP A 509 13.38 9.51 -17.58
N SER A 510 14.53 8.84 -17.62
CA SER A 510 15.64 9.04 -16.66
C SER A 510 16.17 10.48 -16.59
N GLY A 511 15.87 11.33 -17.58
CA GLY A 511 16.19 12.77 -17.60
C GLY A 511 15.12 13.69 -16.99
N SER A 512 13.97 13.16 -16.58
CA SER A 512 12.82 13.92 -16.05
C SER A 512 12.70 13.90 -14.52
N ARG A 513 13.52 13.09 -13.84
CA ARG A 513 13.69 13.24 -12.39
C ARG A 513 14.45 14.54 -12.16
N PRO A 514 13.92 15.51 -11.39
CA PRO A 514 14.75 16.62 -10.96
C PRO A 514 15.96 16.01 -10.26
N GLN A 515 17.16 16.33 -10.76
CA GLN A 515 18.37 15.97 -10.05
C GLN A 515 18.20 16.47 -8.62
N LEU A 516 18.41 15.59 -7.64
CA LEU A 516 18.53 15.94 -6.23
C LEU A 516 19.73 16.88 -6.08
N GLY A 517 19.55 18.13 -6.49
CA GLY A 517 20.43 19.23 -6.16
C GLY A 517 20.20 19.50 -4.68
N ASN A 518 21.10 18.97 -3.86
CA ASN A 518 21.32 19.34 -2.45
C ASN A 518 20.13 20.07 -1.81
N ILE A 519 19.11 19.32 -1.43
CA ILE A 519 18.07 19.82 -0.52
C ILE A 519 18.76 20.00 0.82
N ILE A 520 19.27 21.21 1.06
CA ILE A 520 19.62 21.67 2.40
C ILE A 520 18.31 21.68 3.19
N PRO A 521 18.18 20.92 4.30
CA PRO A 521 16.97 20.92 5.11
C PRO A 521 16.63 22.35 5.54
N ALA A 522 15.34 22.71 5.59
CA ALA A 522 14.86 24.04 5.98
C ALA A 522 15.39 24.51 7.35
N TRP A 523 15.88 23.60 8.18
CA TRP A 523 16.56 23.89 9.45
C TRP A 523 17.98 24.47 9.30
N LEU A 524 18.71 24.18 8.21
CA LEU A 524 20.02 24.78 7.95
C LEU A 524 19.92 26.25 7.48
N SER A 525 18.78 26.63 6.89
CA SER A 525 18.52 28.02 6.46
C SER A 525 18.25 28.95 7.66
N MET A 526 17.82 28.41 8.80
CA MET A 526 17.65 29.18 10.05
C MET A 526 18.98 29.49 10.77
N CYS A 527 20.05 28.74 10.52
CA CYS A 527 21.36 29.01 11.12
C CYS A 527 22.21 30.06 10.37
N MET A 528 21.89 30.36 9.10
CA MET A 528 22.63 31.35 8.30
C MET A 528 22.12 32.80 8.41
N LYS A 529 21.11 33.07 9.26
CA LYS A 529 20.61 34.44 9.55
C LYS A 529 21.26 35.12 10.76
N ARG A 530 22.29 34.54 11.37
CA ARG A 530 23.13 35.23 12.36
C ARG A 530 24.58 35.16 11.92
N GLY A 531 25.12 36.33 11.61
CA GLY A 531 26.37 36.50 10.89
C GLY A 531 27.63 36.08 11.64
N HIS A 532 28.69 36.04 10.83
CA HIS A 532 30.10 35.78 11.10
C HIS A 532 30.50 34.30 11.10
N TYR A 533 31.13 33.85 10.00
CA TYR A 533 32.49 33.29 9.95
C TYR A 533 32.87 33.03 8.48
N ASN A 534 34.05 33.49 8.05
CA ASN A 534 34.64 33.19 6.74
C ASN A 534 35.18 31.76 6.76
N PHE A 535 34.65 30.87 5.91
CA PHE A 535 35.28 29.57 5.62
C PHE A 535 35.48 29.42 4.11
N THR A 536 36.75 29.27 3.71
CA THR A 536 37.17 29.03 2.32
C THR A 536 36.95 27.57 1.91
N ILE A 537 36.52 27.38 0.66
CA ILE A 537 36.16 26.12 -0.04
C ILE A 537 37.24 25.01 0.08
N GLN A 538 38.46 25.34 0.46
CA GLN A 538 39.58 24.41 0.57
C GLN A 538 39.52 23.49 1.81
N GLN A 539 38.67 23.77 2.81
CA GLN A 539 38.49 22.90 3.99
C GLN A 539 37.34 21.88 3.86
N MET A 540 36.39 22.03 2.93
CA MET A 540 35.32 21.05 2.71
C MET A 540 35.80 19.78 1.97
N MET A 541 36.87 19.89 1.17
CA MET A 541 37.41 18.77 0.39
C MET A 541 38.13 17.72 1.24
N MET A 542 38.54 18.02 2.47
CA MET A 542 39.29 17.09 3.33
C MET A 542 38.41 16.16 4.17
N THR A 543 37.12 16.46 4.37
CA THR A 543 36.21 15.64 5.17
C THR A 543 35.47 14.58 4.33
N ILE A 544 35.39 14.78 3.01
CA ILE A 544 34.74 13.83 2.10
C ILE A 544 35.70 12.66 1.76
N TYR A 545 37.01 12.86 1.83
CA TYR A 545 38.01 11.83 1.54
C TYR A 545 38.39 10.92 2.72
N THR A 546 38.06 11.27 3.96
CA THR A 546 38.41 10.46 5.15
C THR A 546 37.37 9.41 5.53
N ASN A 547 36.12 9.54 5.08
CA ASN A 547 35.07 8.55 5.38
C ASN A 547 35.00 7.38 4.39
N GLN A 548 35.76 7.43 3.29
CA GLN A 548 35.83 6.33 2.32
C GLN A 548 36.97 5.34 2.61
N ILE A 549 37.88 5.67 3.54
CA ILE A 549 39.01 4.80 3.95
C ILE A 549 38.72 4.05 5.26
N LEU A 550 37.74 4.48 6.07
CA LEU A 550 37.40 3.83 7.34
C LEU A 550 36.39 2.67 7.21
N HIS A 551 35.95 2.32 6.00
CA HIS A 551 35.07 1.17 5.77
C HIS A 551 35.80 -0.10 5.28
N GLU A 552 37.10 -0.01 4.94
CA GLU A 552 37.88 -1.17 4.47
C GLU A 552 38.78 -1.82 5.55
N GLU A 553 38.98 -1.21 6.74
CA GLU A 553 39.77 -1.84 7.82
C GLU A 553 38.95 -2.56 8.91
N PHE A 554 37.62 -2.49 8.88
CA PHE A 554 36.77 -3.14 9.91
C PHE A 554 36.35 -4.59 9.63
N GLN A 555 36.85 -5.21 8.54
CA GLN A 555 36.64 -6.64 8.24
C GLN A 555 37.86 -7.55 8.50
N ARG A 556 38.88 -7.07 9.22
CA ARG A 556 40.06 -7.87 9.58
C ARG A 556 40.20 -8.19 11.08
N PHE A 557 39.12 -8.44 11.81
CA PHE A 557 39.22 -9.11 13.11
C PHE A 557 38.00 -9.97 13.39
N SER A 558 38.12 -11.28 13.14
CA SER A 558 37.22 -12.30 13.67
C SER A 558 38.05 -13.20 14.59
N PRO A 559 37.71 -13.38 15.87
CA PRO A 559 38.36 -14.39 16.71
C PRO A 559 37.64 -15.74 16.58
N SER A 560 38.44 -16.79 16.40
CA SER A 560 38.04 -18.20 16.50
C SER A 560 38.04 -18.66 17.97
N PRO A 561 37.13 -19.55 18.41
CA PRO A 561 37.26 -20.26 19.69
C PRO A 561 37.58 -21.75 19.46
N ASN A 562 38.70 -22.21 20.03
CA ASN A 562 39.10 -23.61 20.37
C ASN A 562 40.58 -23.52 20.81
N THR A 563 41.13 -23.99 21.95
CA THR A 563 40.89 -25.03 22.98
C THR A 563 41.91 -24.76 24.15
N PRO A 564 42.26 -25.67 25.10
CA PRO A 564 41.56 -26.18 26.29
C PRO A 564 42.25 -25.85 27.66
N ARG A 565 41.64 -26.36 28.76
CA ARG A 565 42.03 -26.34 30.21
C ARG A 565 43.51 -26.51 30.56
N VAL A 566 43.95 -25.86 31.66
CA VAL A 566 44.69 -26.30 32.90
C VAL A 566 44.80 -25.01 33.74
N GLU A 567 44.51 -24.86 35.04
CA GLU A 567 44.65 -25.65 36.29
C GLU A 567 43.54 -25.23 37.28
#